data_AF-A0A1B6IG31-F1
#
_entry.id   AF-A0A1B6IG31-F1
#
_cell.length_a   1.000
_cell.length_b   1.000
_cell.length_c   1.000
_cell.angle_alpha   90.00
_cell.angle_beta   90.00
_cell.angle_gamma   90.00
#
_symmetry.space_group_name_H-M   'P 1'
#
loop_
_entity.id
_entity.type
_entity.pdbx_description
1 polymer ?
#
loop_
_entity_poly.entity_id
_entity_poly.type
_entity_poly.pdbx_seq_one_letter_code
_entity_poly.pdbx_strand_id
1 'polypeptide(L)'
;HRDFEKILYCIRSRRTFYLYPGRGPSSSSMHIGHSVPFILCKYLQDVFSAPFVIQITDDEKFLCKDLPLEEARSNGIENIKDIIAYGFRPELTYIFSNYESSHLFYRNTLKISKLVSLNEAMKVFGFDLNTNIGMVEFPAKQIAASYASSFCFLPPGTPCLIPCAVDQDPYFRLARDKAYGMGEEKPSTLYVSMLPGLQGTHRKMSASSLKSAIYLSDSPSEVKRKVSRLAFSG
;
A
#
# COMPACT_ATOMS: atom_id res chain seq x y z
N HIS A 1 3.77 7.84 13.67
CA HIS A 1 3.42 6.41 13.68
C HIS A 1 2.15 6.21 14.49
N ARG A 2 1.56 5.00 14.51
CA ARG A 2 0.52 4.59 15.48
C ARG A 2 0.86 3.19 16.01
N ASP A 3 0.85 3.02 17.34
CA ASP A 3 1.15 1.77 18.06
C ASP A 3 2.46 1.06 17.66
N PHE A 4 3.48 1.80 17.22
CA PHE A 4 4.76 1.18 16.84
C PHE A 4 5.45 0.52 18.03
N GLU A 5 5.15 0.98 19.24
CA GLU A 5 5.54 0.39 20.52
C GLU A 5 5.12 -1.08 20.64
N LYS A 6 3.99 -1.48 20.05
CA LYS A 6 3.56 -2.89 20.02
C LYS A 6 4.51 -3.75 19.19
N ILE A 7 4.99 -3.21 18.06
CA ILE A 7 5.97 -3.90 17.23
C ILE A 7 7.33 -3.96 17.95
N LEU A 8 7.74 -2.88 18.62
CA LEU A 8 8.94 -2.89 19.45
C LEU A 8 8.85 -3.94 20.57
N TYR A 9 7.68 -4.12 21.19
CA TYR A 9 7.45 -5.18 22.15
C TYR A 9 7.55 -6.57 21.52
N CYS A 10 7.02 -6.77 20.30
CA CYS A 10 7.17 -8.02 19.57
C CYS A 10 8.65 -8.33 19.30
N ILE A 11 9.41 -7.34 18.83
CA ILE A 11 10.86 -7.45 18.60
C ILE A 11 11.59 -7.83 19.90
N ARG A 12 11.35 -7.11 21.00
CA ARG A 12 11.99 -7.38 22.31
C ARG A 12 11.65 -8.78 22.84
N SER A 13 10.42 -9.23 22.60
CA SER A 13 9.91 -10.52 23.08
C SER A 13 10.12 -11.66 22.08
N ARG A 14 10.83 -11.42 20.98
CA ARG A 14 11.05 -12.38 19.88
C ARG A 14 9.74 -13.00 19.34
N ARG A 15 8.66 -12.21 19.34
CA ARG A 15 7.38 -12.57 18.72
C ARG A 15 7.36 -12.09 17.28
N THR A 16 6.72 -12.88 16.43
CA THR A 16 6.55 -12.53 15.01
C THR A 16 5.53 -11.42 14.82
N PHE A 17 5.69 -10.68 13.73
CA PHE A 17 4.75 -9.71 13.18
C PHE A 17 4.95 -9.72 11.65
N TYR A 18 3.96 -9.27 10.89
CA TYR A 18 4.07 -9.20 9.43
C TYR A 18 4.00 -7.76 8.92
N LEU A 19 4.57 -7.55 7.74
CA LEU A 19 4.62 -6.27 7.04
C LEU A 19 3.53 -6.22 5.97
N TYR A 20 2.85 -5.07 5.83
CA TYR A 20 1.79 -4.89 4.84
C TYR A 20 1.75 -3.47 4.22
N PRO A 21 2.52 -3.22 3.15
CA PRO A 21 2.30 -2.09 2.25
C PRO A 21 1.39 -2.49 1.08
N GLY A 22 0.88 -1.48 0.37
CA GLY A 22 0.13 -1.65 -0.87
C GLY A 22 0.70 -0.82 -2.01
N ARG A 23 0.39 -1.22 -3.24
CA ARG A 23 0.73 -0.48 -4.46
C ARG A 23 -0.46 -0.46 -5.41
N GLY A 24 -0.94 0.74 -5.70
CA GLY A 24 -1.92 0.97 -6.77
C GLY A 24 -1.26 1.19 -8.13
N PRO A 25 -1.41 0.28 -9.11
CA PRO A 25 -0.68 0.33 -10.38
C PRO A 25 -1.33 1.30 -11.38
N SER A 26 -0.97 2.58 -11.32
CA SER A 26 -1.47 3.62 -12.23
C SER A 26 -0.70 3.75 -13.54
N SER A 27 0.46 3.09 -13.65
CA SER A 27 1.39 3.15 -14.79
C SER A 27 2.25 1.91 -14.80
N SER A 28 2.83 1.59 -15.96
CA SER A 28 3.68 0.41 -16.14
C SER A 28 4.95 0.46 -15.29
N SER A 29 5.54 1.64 -15.06
CA SER A 29 6.73 1.79 -14.21
C SER A 29 6.44 2.63 -12.97
N MET A 30 7.04 2.22 -11.84
CA MET A 30 7.12 3.01 -10.63
C MET A 30 8.13 4.16 -10.75
N HIS A 31 7.93 5.23 -9.99
CA HIS A 31 8.95 6.24 -9.74
C HIS A 31 9.62 6.05 -8.39
N ILE A 32 10.79 6.68 -8.19
CA ILE A 32 11.60 6.53 -6.97
C ILE A 32 10.86 6.89 -5.67
N GLY A 33 9.83 7.76 -5.74
CA GLY A 33 8.97 8.04 -4.59
C GLY A 33 8.18 6.82 -4.08
N HIS A 34 7.83 5.88 -4.96
CA HIS A 34 7.15 4.64 -4.55
C HIS A 34 8.09 3.65 -3.89
N SER A 35 9.40 3.78 -4.10
CA SER A 35 10.43 2.88 -3.56
C SER A 35 10.58 3.00 -2.05
N VAL A 36 10.29 4.19 -1.48
CA VAL A 36 10.61 4.50 -0.08
C VAL A 36 9.97 3.52 0.92
N PRO A 37 8.65 3.21 0.86
CA PRO A 37 8.07 2.18 1.72
C PRO A 37 8.68 0.79 1.51
N PHE A 38 8.98 0.41 0.26
CA PHE A 38 9.53 -0.91 -0.06
C PHE A 38 10.96 -1.10 0.44
N ILE A 39 11.81 -0.07 0.34
CA ILE A 39 13.17 -0.08 0.90
C ILE A 39 13.11 -0.26 2.42
N LEU A 40 12.20 0.44 3.10
CA LEU A 40 12.00 0.26 4.54
C LEU A 40 11.50 -1.16 4.87
N CYS A 41 10.54 -1.67 4.10
CA CYS A 41 10.06 -3.05 4.29
C CYS A 41 11.17 -4.08 4.06
N LYS A 42 12.07 -3.85 3.09
CA LYS A 42 13.20 -4.72 2.80
C LYS A 42 14.14 -4.80 4.00
N TYR A 43 14.51 -3.65 4.55
CA TYR A 43 15.30 -3.58 5.77
C TYR A 43 14.63 -4.31 6.94
N LEU A 44 13.34 -4.06 7.18
CA LEU A 44 12.60 -4.71 8.27
C LEU A 44 12.50 -6.23 8.07
N GLN A 45 12.27 -6.68 6.83
CA GLN A 45 12.24 -8.11 6.51
C GLN A 45 13.61 -8.74 6.75
N ASP A 46 14.71 -8.12 6.33
CA ASP A 46 16.07 -8.66 6.52
C ASP A 46 16.44 -8.78 7.99
N VAL A 47 16.14 -7.75 8.78
CA VAL A 47 16.52 -7.69 10.20
C VAL A 47 15.67 -8.63 11.06
N PHE A 48 14.36 -8.72 10.79
CA PHE A 48 13.42 -9.41 11.70
C PHE A 48 12.86 -10.71 11.15
N SER A 49 13.13 -11.05 9.88
CA SER A 49 12.47 -12.18 9.22
C SER A 49 10.95 -12.14 9.30
N ALA A 50 10.40 -10.92 9.22
CA ALA A 50 8.98 -10.67 9.19
C ALA A 50 8.38 -11.16 7.86
N PRO A 51 7.30 -11.97 7.87
CA PRO A 51 6.50 -12.21 6.68
C PRO A 51 6.05 -10.90 6.06
N PHE A 52 6.01 -10.84 4.73
CA PHE A 52 5.77 -9.63 3.98
C PHE A 52 4.65 -9.85 2.98
N VAL A 53 3.57 -9.10 3.13
CA VAL A 53 2.41 -9.19 2.27
C VAL A 53 2.26 -7.90 1.50
N ILE A 54 2.12 -7.96 0.18
CA ILE A 54 2.01 -6.77 -0.67
C ILE A 54 0.74 -6.88 -1.49
N GLN A 55 -0.17 -5.92 -1.28
CA GLN A 55 -1.41 -5.82 -2.06
C GLN A 55 -1.19 -4.95 -3.30
N ILE A 56 -1.50 -5.48 -4.47
CA ILE A 56 -1.60 -4.74 -5.71
C ILE A 56 -3.07 -4.38 -5.97
N THR A 57 -3.40 -3.10 -5.88
CA THR A 57 -4.78 -2.59 -5.95
C THR A 57 -5.15 -2.23 -7.40
N ASP A 58 -5.03 -3.20 -8.30
CA ASP A 58 -5.42 -3.06 -9.71
C ASP A 58 -6.93 -2.77 -9.87
N ASP A 59 -7.76 -3.38 -9.03
CA ASP A 59 -9.19 -3.08 -8.93
C ASP A 59 -9.47 -1.61 -8.56
N GLU A 60 -8.76 -1.05 -7.58
CA GLU A 60 -8.86 0.38 -7.21
C GLU A 60 -8.55 1.29 -8.40
N LYS A 61 -7.50 1.00 -9.16
CA LYS A 61 -7.09 1.85 -10.28
C LYS A 61 -8.06 1.76 -11.44
N PHE A 62 -8.62 0.58 -11.70
CA PHE A 62 -9.75 0.45 -12.61
C PHE A 62 -10.98 1.25 -12.13
N LEU A 63 -11.31 1.22 -10.84
CA LEU A 63 -12.50 1.88 -10.30
C LEU A 63 -12.36 3.42 -10.18
N CYS A 64 -11.13 3.93 -9.99
CA CYS A 64 -10.84 5.34 -9.72
C CYS A 64 -10.42 6.12 -10.98
N LYS A 65 -9.94 5.45 -12.03
CA LYS A 65 -9.41 6.07 -13.25
C LYS A 65 -10.21 5.61 -14.45
N ASP A 66 -10.20 6.46 -15.49
CA ASP A 66 -10.63 6.06 -16.82
C ASP A 66 -9.53 5.20 -17.46
N LEU A 67 -9.49 3.93 -17.06
CA LEU A 67 -8.47 2.95 -17.42
C LEU A 67 -9.15 1.59 -17.67
N PRO A 68 -8.91 0.90 -18.80
CA PRO A 68 -9.42 -0.45 -19.01
C PRO A 68 -8.92 -1.42 -17.94
N LEU A 69 -9.76 -2.36 -17.51
CA LEU A 69 -9.40 -3.36 -16.49
C LEU A 69 -8.14 -4.15 -16.87
N GLU A 70 -8.02 -4.58 -18.13
CA GLU A 70 -6.84 -5.30 -18.60
C GLU A 70 -5.56 -4.46 -18.53
N GLU A 71 -5.66 -3.14 -18.71
CA GLU A 71 -4.52 -2.24 -18.56
C GLU A 71 -4.13 -2.09 -17.08
N ALA A 72 -5.10 -1.99 -16.17
CA ALA A 72 -4.84 -1.98 -14.72
C ALA A 72 -4.12 -3.25 -14.26
N ARG A 73 -4.55 -4.42 -14.79
CA ARG A 73 -3.92 -5.72 -14.52
C ARG A 73 -2.49 -5.79 -15.08
N SER A 74 -2.30 -5.37 -16.33
CA SER A 74 -0.98 -5.33 -16.98
C SER A 74 -0.01 -4.42 -16.21
N ASN A 75 -0.45 -3.22 -15.81
CA ASN A 75 0.33 -2.33 -14.96
C ASN A 75 0.64 -2.97 -13.59
N GLY A 76 -0.31 -3.74 -13.03
CA GLY A 76 -0.11 -4.53 -11.82
C GLY A 76 1.07 -5.50 -11.96
N ILE A 77 1.10 -6.28 -13.03
CA ILE A 77 2.17 -7.24 -13.32
C ILE A 77 3.53 -6.55 -13.46
N GLU A 78 3.62 -5.43 -14.19
CA GLU A 78 4.88 -4.70 -14.32
C GLU A 78 5.34 -4.10 -12.98
N ASN A 79 4.42 -3.56 -12.18
CA ASN A 79 4.75 -3.04 -10.85
C ASN A 79 5.19 -4.17 -9.88
N ILE A 80 4.68 -5.39 -10.04
CA ILE A 80 5.18 -6.56 -9.30
C ILE A 80 6.64 -6.82 -9.66
N LYS A 81 7.02 -6.75 -10.95
CA LYS A 81 8.43 -6.91 -11.38
C LYS A 81 9.33 -5.82 -10.76
N ASP A 82 8.87 -4.56 -10.77
CA ASP A 82 9.58 -3.45 -10.13
C ASP A 82 9.80 -3.70 -8.62
N ILE A 83 8.81 -4.28 -7.93
CA ILE A 83 8.90 -4.59 -6.50
C ILE A 83 9.84 -5.77 -6.23
N ILE A 84 9.79 -6.83 -7.04
CA ILE A 84 10.67 -8.00 -6.89
C ILE A 84 12.15 -7.60 -7.09
N ALA A 85 12.43 -6.58 -7.91
CA ALA A 85 13.77 -6.09 -8.16
C ALA A 85 14.51 -5.55 -6.91
N TYR A 86 13.81 -5.21 -5.82
CA TYR A 86 14.44 -4.86 -4.53
C TYR A 86 15.04 -6.07 -3.78
N GLY A 87 14.84 -7.30 -4.30
CA GLY A 87 15.51 -8.50 -3.80
C GLY A 87 14.96 -9.06 -2.49
N PHE A 88 13.65 -8.91 -2.24
CA PHE A 88 12.96 -9.52 -1.10
C PHE A 88 13.14 -11.04 -1.05
N ARG A 89 13.04 -11.63 0.14
CA ARG A 89 13.12 -13.08 0.34
C ARG A 89 11.83 -13.75 -0.15
N PRO A 90 11.85 -14.56 -1.23
CA PRO A 90 10.64 -15.13 -1.80
C PRO A 90 9.86 -16.01 -0.82
N GLU A 91 10.58 -16.74 0.05
CA GLU A 91 10.00 -17.63 1.05
C GLU A 91 9.24 -16.91 2.17
N LEU A 92 9.44 -15.60 2.32
CA LEU A 92 8.72 -14.76 3.29
C LEU A 92 7.84 -13.71 2.62
N THR A 93 7.72 -13.69 1.30
CA THR A 93 7.07 -12.59 0.57
C THR A 93 5.88 -13.11 -0.25
N TYR A 94 4.70 -12.58 0.04
CA TYR A 94 3.47 -12.86 -0.70
C TYR A 94 2.97 -11.57 -1.37
N ILE A 95 3.02 -11.53 -2.70
CA ILE A 95 2.54 -10.41 -3.51
C ILE A 95 1.28 -10.89 -4.24
N PHE A 96 0.20 -10.10 -4.21
CA PHE A 96 -1.05 -10.51 -4.83
C PHE A 96 -1.79 -9.36 -5.50
N SER A 97 -2.44 -9.67 -6.62
CA SER A 97 -3.42 -8.80 -7.29
C SER A 97 -4.77 -8.89 -6.57
N ASN A 98 -5.44 -7.76 -6.35
CA ASN A 98 -6.79 -7.77 -5.81
C ASN A 98 -7.78 -8.41 -6.79
N TYR A 99 -7.67 -8.13 -8.07
CA TYR A 99 -8.49 -8.76 -9.10
C TYR A 99 -8.40 -10.30 -9.03
N GLU A 100 -7.19 -10.84 -8.93
CA GLU A 100 -7.00 -12.30 -8.95
C GLU A 100 -7.24 -12.96 -7.59
N SER A 101 -6.85 -12.32 -6.49
CA SER A 101 -6.68 -13.00 -5.19
C SER A 101 -7.49 -12.42 -4.04
N SER A 102 -8.16 -11.27 -4.19
CA SER A 102 -8.90 -10.65 -3.08
C SER A 102 -10.05 -11.51 -2.54
N HIS A 103 -10.56 -12.42 -3.37
CA HIS A 103 -11.60 -13.37 -3.01
C HIS A 103 -11.16 -14.32 -1.86
N LEU A 104 -9.86 -14.58 -1.72
CA LEU A 104 -9.30 -15.45 -0.68
C LEU A 104 -9.57 -14.93 0.74
N PHE A 105 -9.72 -13.61 0.91
CA PHE A 105 -10.05 -12.98 2.19
C PHE A 105 -11.41 -12.26 2.17
N TYR A 106 -12.30 -12.66 1.25
CA TYR A 106 -13.63 -12.07 1.13
C TYR A 106 -14.46 -12.12 2.42
N ARG A 107 -14.25 -13.15 3.26
CA ARG A 107 -14.88 -13.23 4.59
C ARG A 107 -14.58 -12.00 5.44
N ASN A 108 -13.34 -11.52 5.44
CA ASN A 108 -12.96 -10.34 6.20
C ASN A 108 -13.46 -9.06 5.53
N THR A 109 -13.34 -8.97 4.20
CA THR A 109 -13.93 -7.87 3.43
C THR A 109 -15.41 -7.69 3.76
N LEU A 110 -16.21 -8.76 3.71
CA LEU A 110 -17.64 -8.74 4.00
C LEU A 110 -17.95 -8.27 5.42
N LYS A 111 -17.19 -8.75 6.41
CA LYS A 111 -17.35 -8.31 7.81
C LYS A 111 -17.03 -6.82 7.98
N ILE A 112 -15.96 -6.34 7.34
CA ILE A 112 -15.58 -4.92 7.39
C ILE A 112 -16.64 -4.06 6.71
N SER A 113 -17.11 -4.47 5.52
CA SER A 113 -18.19 -3.77 4.80
C SER A 113 -19.46 -3.66 5.63
N LYS A 114 -19.77 -4.65 6.49
CA LYS A 114 -20.89 -4.56 7.44
C LYS A 114 -20.67 -3.57 8.58
N LEU A 115 -19.41 -3.36 8.99
CA LEU A 115 -19.03 -2.48 10.11
C LEU A 115 -18.83 -1.01 9.71
N VAL A 116 -18.69 -0.73 8.42
CA VAL A 116 -18.50 0.62 7.87
C VAL A 116 -19.79 1.08 7.22
N SER A 117 -20.42 2.09 7.79
CA SER A 117 -21.63 2.68 7.19
C SER A 117 -21.28 3.55 5.97
N LEU A 118 -22.23 3.73 5.04
CA LEU A 118 -22.04 4.64 3.90
C LEU A 118 -21.69 6.07 4.36
N ASN A 119 -22.35 6.58 5.41
CA ASN A 119 -22.07 7.91 5.97
C ASN A 119 -20.62 8.03 6.48
N GLU A 120 -20.10 6.97 7.10
CA GLU A 120 -18.72 6.91 7.55
C GLU A 120 -17.75 6.87 6.37
N ALA A 121 -18.02 6.05 5.34
CA ALA A 121 -17.22 5.99 4.13
C ALA A 121 -17.16 7.35 3.41
N MET A 122 -18.30 8.04 3.25
CA MET A 122 -18.38 9.38 2.66
C MET A 122 -17.57 10.41 3.46
N LYS A 123 -17.67 10.39 4.80
CA LYS A 123 -16.91 11.33 5.67
C LYS A 123 -15.40 11.08 5.67
N VAL A 124 -14.98 9.82 5.61
CA VAL A 124 -13.56 9.45 5.72
C VAL A 124 -12.84 9.58 4.38
N PHE A 125 -13.49 9.17 3.28
CA PHE A 125 -12.86 9.10 1.96
C PHE A 125 -13.34 10.18 0.98
N GLY A 126 -14.31 11.01 1.38
CA GLY A 126 -14.83 12.09 0.55
C GLY A 126 -15.71 11.63 -0.60
N PHE A 127 -16.30 10.43 -0.50
CA PHE A 127 -17.24 9.94 -1.51
C PHE A 127 -18.52 10.75 -1.54
N ASP A 128 -19.11 10.85 -2.72
CA ASP A 128 -20.35 11.54 -3.01
C ASP A 128 -21.33 10.62 -3.76
N LEU A 129 -22.48 11.16 -4.17
CA LEU A 129 -23.50 10.40 -4.90
C LEU A 129 -23.09 10.02 -6.34
N ASN A 130 -21.99 10.57 -6.86
CA ASN A 130 -21.46 10.22 -8.18
C ASN A 130 -20.37 9.13 -8.09
N THR A 131 -19.93 8.83 -6.87
CA THR A 131 -18.92 7.80 -6.63
C THR A 131 -19.52 6.42 -6.92
N ASN A 132 -18.85 5.63 -7.76
CA ASN A 132 -19.33 4.28 -8.08
C ASN A 132 -19.27 3.35 -6.85
N ILE A 133 -20.17 2.36 -6.81
CA ILE A 133 -20.31 1.44 -5.67
C ILE A 133 -19.04 0.62 -5.38
N GLY A 134 -18.21 0.36 -6.40
CA GLY A 134 -16.94 -0.34 -6.23
C GLY A 134 -15.93 0.48 -5.43
N MET A 135 -15.84 1.79 -5.70
CA MET A 135 -15.00 2.72 -4.90
C MET A 135 -15.48 2.82 -3.46
N VAL A 136 -16.79 2.77 -3.23
CA VAL A 136 -17.35 2.78 -1.87
C VAL A 136 -17.00 1.50 -1.11
N GLU A 137 -16.96 0.34 -1.77
CA GLU A 137 -16.59 -0.94 -1.17
C GLU A 137 -15.07 -1.10 -0.97
N PHE A 138 -14.26 -0.55 -1.89
CA PHE A 138 -12.82 -0.74 -1.94
C PHE A 138 -12.08 -0.60 -0.58
N PRO A 139 -12.38 0.39 0.29
CA PRO A 139 -11.74 0.50 1.60
C PRO A 139 -11.78 -0.80 2.42
N ALA A 140 -12.86 -1.58 2.32
CA ALA A 140 -12.95 -2.85 3.02
C ALA A 140 -11.90 -3.86 2.55
N LYS A 141 -11.60 -3.90 1.25
CA LYS A 141 -10.55 -4.77 0.68
C LYS A 141 -9.16 -4.37 1.11
N GLN A 142 -8.88 -3.07 1.18
CA GLN A 142 -7.58 -2.57 1.65
C GLN A 142 -7.38 -2.79 3.16
N ILE A 143 -8.46 -2.66 3.95
CA ILE A 143 -8.44 -2.93 5.40
C ILE A 143 -8.31 -4.42 5.68
N ALA A 144 -8.96 -5.30 4.90
CA ALA A 144 -8.95 -6.74 5.13
C ALA A 144 -7.51 -7.30 5.21
N ALA A 145 -6.63 -6.87 4.32
CA ALA A 145 -5.24 -7.31 4.31
C ALA A 145 -4.39 -6.78 5.50
N SER A 146 -4.93 -5.92 6.36
CA SER A 146 -4.29 -5.53 7.63
C SER A 146 -4.58 -6.47 8.81
N TYR A 147 -5.40 -7.51 8.60
CA TYR A 147 -5.67 -8.55 9.59
C TYR A 147 -5.05 -9.88 9.20
N ALA A 148 -4.35 -10.52 10.13
CA ALA A 148 -3.64 -11.77 9.89
C ALA A 148 -4.57 -12.90 9.45
N SER A 149 -5.83 -12.91 9.92
CA SER A 149 -6.82 -13.91 9.52
C SER A 149 -7.23 -13.88 8.04
N SER A 150 -6.82 -12.85 7.29
CA SER A 150 -6.95 -12.81 5.83
C SER A 150 -5.96 -13.74 5.12
N PHE A 151 -4.95 -14.25 5.83
CA PHE A 151 -3.89 -15.06 5.24
C PHE A 151 -3.73 -16.36 6.04
N CYS A 152 -4.07 -17.50 5.43
CA CYS A 152 -4.04 -18.80 6.10
C CYS A 152 -2.64 -19.24 6.56
N PHE A 153 -1.59 -18.68 5.95
CA PHE A 153 -0.19 -18.94 6.32
C PHE A 153 0.29 -18.11 7.52
N LEU A 154 -0.50 -17.12 7.98
CA LEU A 154 -0.20 -16.35 9.18
C LEU A 154 -1.00 -16.90 10.37
N PRO A 155 -0.36 -17.08 11.54
CA PRO A 155 -1.10 -17.37 12.76
C PRO A 155 -2.15 -16.28 13.06
N PRO A 156 -3.38 -16.64 13.46
CA PRO A 156 -4.37 -15.68 13.91
C PRO A 156 -3.82 -14.77 15.02
N GLY A 157 -4.16 -13.48 14.97
CA GLY A 157 -3.66 -12.49 15.94
C GLY A 157 -2.20 -12.05 15.72
N THR A 158 -1.53 -12.47 14.64
CA THR A 158 -0.20 -11.94 14.30
C THR A 158 -0.28 -10.42 14.10
N PRO A 159 0.49 -9.60 14.84
CA PRO A 159 0.48 -8.15 14.67
C PRO A 159 0.89 -7.71 13.27
N CYS A 160 0.20 -6.71 12.74
CA CYS A 160 0.48 -6.10 11.44
C CYS A 160 1.26 -4.80 11.62
N LEU A 161 2.33 -4.60 10.84
CA LEU A 161 3.02 -3.34 10.68
C LEU A 161 2.88 -2.85 9.23
N ILE A 162 2.46 -1.60 9.06
CA ILE A 162 2.17 -0.99 7.77
C ILE A 162 3.07 0.24 7.54
N PRO A 163 4.20 0.08 6.84
CA PRO A 163 4.97 1.20 6.31
C PRO A 163 4.25 1.80 5.10
N CYS A 164 3.78 3.05 5.22
CA CYS A 164 3.00 3.69 4.16
C CYS A 164 3.20 5.21 4.13
N ALA A 165 2.69 5.85 3.08
CA ALA A 165 2.58 7.30 3.03
C ALA A 165 1.45 7.77 3.95
N VAL A 166 1.55 9.01 4.45
CA VAL A 166 0.53 9.59 5.36
C VAL A 166 -0.87 9.67 4.74
N ASP A 167 -0.98 9.72 3.42
CA ASP A 167 -2.28 9.72 2.71
C ASP A 167 -3.04 8.39 2.81
N GLN A 168 -2.39 7.31 3.25
CA GLN A 168 -3.04 6.04 3.53
C GLN A 168 -3.64 5.95 4.94
N ASP A 169 -3.38 6.94 5.81
CA ASP A 169 -3.90 6.94 7.20
C ASP A 169 -5.43 6.75 7.29
N PRO A 170 -6.28 7.33 6.42
CA PRO A 170 -7.73 7.13 6.51
C PRO A 170 -8.14 5.64 6.51
N TYR A 171 -7.51 4.81 5.68
CA TYR A 171 -7.78 3.36 5.63
C TYR A 171 -7.40 2.68 6.95
N PHE A 172 -6.18 2.94 7.44
CA PHE A 172 -5.64 2.21 8.59
C PHE A 172 -6.13 2.76 9.94
N ARG A 173 -6.52 4.03 9.99
CA ARG A 173 -7.29 4.59 11.10
C ARG A 173 -8.63 3.87 11.21
N LEU A 174 -9.35 3.73 10.09
CA LEU A 174 -10.62 3.00 10.06
C LEU A 174 -10.43 1.51 10.41
N ALA A 175 -9.37 0.87 9.92
CA ALA A 175 -9.00 -0.48 10.32
C ALA A 175 -8.91 -0.61 11.85
N ARG A 176 -8.16 0.28 12.50
CA ARG A 176 -8.01 0.27 13.96
C ARG A 176 -9.32 0.49 14.71
N ASP A 177 -10.21 1.33 14.17
CA ASP A 177 -11.53 1.59 14.75
C ASP A 177 -12.44 0.35 14.66
N LYS A 178 -12.31 -0.45 13.59
CA LYS A 178 -13.09 -1.68 13.38
C LYS A 178 -12.47 -2.94 13.97
N ALA A 179 -11.21 -2.90 14.39
CA ALA A 179 -10.47 -4.07 14.89
C ALA A 179 -11.21 -4.81 16.03
N TYR A 180 -11.80 -4.09 16.99
CA TYR A 180 -12.57 -4.71 18.08
C TYR A 180 -13.81 -5.46 17.56
N GLY A 181 -14.58 -4.86 16.65
CA GLY A 181 -15.75 -5.50 16.04
C GLY A 181 -15.39 -6.68 15.12
N MET A 182 -14.15 -6.70 14.60
CA MET A 182 -13.60 -7.81 13.84
C MET A 182 -13.07 -8.95 14.72
N GLY A 183 -12.80 -8.69 16.00
CA GLY A 183 -12.07 -9.61 16.89
C GLY A 183 -10.60 -9.75 16.50
N GLU A 184 -10.00 -8.69 15.95
CA GLU A 184 -8.64 -8.68 15.40
C GLU A 184 -7.74 -7.67 16.14
N GLU A 185 -6.43 -7.85 16.00
CA GLU A 185 -5.45 -6.91 16.53
C GLU A 185 -5.43 -5.60 15.73
N LYS A 186 -5.26 -4.48 16.44
CA LYS A 186 -5.12 -3.17 15.78
C LYS A 186 -3.81 -3.12 14.99
N PRO A 187 -3.84 -2.81 13.67
CA PRO A 187 -2.61 -2.67 12.92
C PRO A 187 -1.79 -1.47 13.41
N SER A 188 -0.47 -1.61 13.34
CA SER A 188 0.50 -0.55 13.63
C SER A 188 0.95 0.11 12.33
N THR A 189 1.18 1.42 12.34
CA THR A 189 1.56 2.18 11.13
C THR A 189 2.84 2.97 11.32
N LEU A 190 3.70 2.96 10.29
CA LEU A 190 4.85 3.84 10.15
C LEU A 190 4.65 4.71 8.92
N TYR A 191 4.59 6.03 9.10
CA TYR A 191 4.45 6.97 8.00
C TYR A 191 5.83 7.38 7.48
N VAL A 192 6.06 7.17 6.20
CA VAL A 192 7.26 7.68 5.52
C VAL A 192 6.96 9.05 4.91
N SER A 193 7.94 9.95 4.96
CA SER A 193 7.85 11.21 4.23
C SER A 193 7.89 10.94 2.73
N MET A 194 7.00 11.58 1.98
CA MET A 194 6.95 11.45 0.53
C MET A 194 8.12 12.20 -0.10
N LEU A 195 8.81 11.56 -1.04
CA LEU A 195 9.86 12.23 -1.80
C LEU A 195 9.25 13.37 -2.62
N PRO A 196 9.79 14.60 -2.55
CA PRO A 196 9.27 15.72 -3.31
C PRO A 196 9.47 15.50 -4.81
N GLY A 197 8.57 16.07 -5.61
CA GLY A 197 8.73 16.14 -7.06
C GLY A 197 9.87 17.07 -7.45
N LEU A 198 10.36 16.92 -8.68
CA LEU A 198 11.45 17.75 -9.19
C LEU A 198 11.12 19.25 -9.14
N GLN A 199 9.84 19.62 -9.27
CA GLN A 199 9.38 21.01 -9.31
C GLN A 199 9.38 21.73 -7.94
N GLY A 200 9.80 21.09 -6.85
CA GLY A 200 9.94 21.71 -5.53
C GLY A 200 9.35 20.92 -4.38
N THR A 201 9.65 21.36 -3.16
CA THR A 201 9.39 20.66 -1.90
C THR A 201 7.90 20.52 -1.54
N HIS A 202 7.04 21.37 -2.11
CA HIS A 202 5.60 21.38 -1.82
C HIS A 202 4.77 20.44 -2.70
N ARG A 203 5.37 19.81 -3.72
CA ARG A 203 4.65 18.92 -4.66
C ARG A 203 5.14 17.49 -4.52
N LYS A 204 4.23 16.51 -4.46
CA LYS A 204 4.56 15.08 -4.49
C LYS A 204 4.94 14.65 -5.92
N MET A 205 5.81 13.65 -6.07
CA MET A 205 5.97 12.95 -7.35
C MET A 205 4.64 12.31 -7.76
N SER A 206 4.29 12.43 -9.03
CA SER A 206 3.13 11.75 -9.61
C SER A 206 3.54 10.92 -10.80
N ALA A 207 3.11 9.65 -10.81
CA ALA A 207 3.25 8.74 -11.94
C ALA A 207 2.50 9.18 -13.20
N SER A 208 1.52 10.08 -13.07
CA SER A 208 0.81 10.66 -14.22
C SER A 208 1.51 11.87 -14.84
N SER A 209 2.61 12.35 -14.25
CA SER A 209 3.36 13.50 -14.77
C SER A 209 4.83 13.16 -14.97
N LEU A 210 5.19 12.84 -16.21
CA LEU A 210 6.54 12.46 -16.64
C LEU A 210 7.62 13.51 -16.30
N LYS A 211 7.24 14.79 -16.20
CA LYS A 211 8.15 15.90 -15.87
C LYS A 211 8.34 16.10 -14.36
N SER A 212 7.54 15.45 -13.53
CA SER A 212 7.56 15.63 -12.08
C SER A 212 8.44 14.61 -11.35
N ALA A 213 8.74 13.48 -11.99
CA ALA A 213 9.26 12.29 -11.35
C ALA A 213 10.40 11.62 -12.13
N ILE A 214 11.28 10.95 -11.38
CA ILE A 214 12.29 10.05 -11.89
C ILE A 214 11.73 8.62 -11.81
N TYR A 215 11.60 7.97 -12.96
CA TYR A 215 11.07 6.62 -13.08
C TYR A 215 12.18 5.58 -12.91
N LEU A 216 11.83 4.39 -12.44
CA LEU A 216 12.79 3.29 -12.31
C LEU A 216 13.31 2.81 -13.68
N SER A 217 12.54 3.05 -14.74
CA SER A 217 12.91 2.76 -16.12
C SER A 217 13.68 3.88 -16.83
N ASP A 218 13.90 5.04 -16.19
CA ASP A 218 14.65 6.14 -16.82
C ASP A 218 16.12 5.74 -17.05
N SER A 219 16.63 6.01 -18.25
CA SER A 219 18.07 5.82 -18.54
C SER A 219 18.94 6.78 -17.71
N PRO A 220 20.24 6.47 -17.47
CA PRO A 220 21.14 7.38 -16.78
C PRO A 220 21.19 8.80 -17.42
N SER A 221 21.10 8.88 -18.75
CA SER A 221 21.01 10.15 -19.49
C SER A 221 19.72 10.92 -19.19
N GLU A 222 18.59 10.23 -19.07
CA GLU A 222 17.30 10.86 -18.75
C GLU A 222 17.23 11.33 -17.31
N VAL A 223 17.74 10.54 -16.36
CA VAL A 223 17.87 10.96 -14.96
C VAL A 223 18.70 12.24 -14.88
N LYS A 224 19.88 12.26 -15.52
CA LYS A 224 20.74 13.45 -15.58
C LYS A 224 19.99 14.65 -16.16
N ARG A 225 19.30 14.47 -17.29
CA ARG A 225 18.53 15.54 -17.94
C ARG A 225 17.41 16.07 -17.05
N LYS A 226 16.63 15.18 -16.41
CA LYS A 226 15.51 15.55 -15.53
C LYS A 226 15.99 16.33 -14.32
N VAL A 227 17.05 15.84 -13.66
CA VAL A 227 17.65 16.53 -12.51
C VAL A 227 18.19 17.90 -12.94
N SER A 228 19.00 17.98 -14.00
CA SER A 228 19.62 19.25 -14.41
C SER A 228 18.63 20.32 -14.91
N ARG A 229 17.49 19.92 -15.50
CA ARG A 229 16.56 20.87 -16.14
C ARG A 229 15.27 21.12 -15.37
N LEU A 230 14.83 20.16 -14.56
CA LEU A 230 13.51 20.19 -13.93
C LEU A 230 13.57 20.27 -12.41
N ALA A 231 14.71 19.92 -11.79
CA ALA A 231 14.87 20.04 -10.35
C ALA A 231 14.96 21.51 -9.94
N PHE A 232 14.11 21.91 -9.00
CA PHE A 232 14.16 23.23 -8.38
C PHE A 232 15.49 23.42 -7.64
N SER A 233 16.17 24.54 -7.89
CA SER A 233 17.32 25.00 -7.11
C SER A 233 16.87 26.15 -6.22
N GLY A 234 17.06 25.99 -4.91
CA GLY A 234 16.88 27.05 -3.93
C GLY A 234 18.10 27.95 -3.81
#